data_AF-A0A925T414-F1
#
_entry.id   AF-A0A925T414-F1
#
_cell.length_a   1.000
_cell.length_b   1.000
_cell.length_c   1.000
_cell.angle_alpha   90.00
_cell.angle_beta   90.00
_cell.angle_gamma   90.00
#
_symmetry.space_group_name_H-M   'P 1'
#
loop_
_entity.id
_entity.type
_entity.pdbx_description
1 polymer ?
#
loop_
_entity_poly.entity_id
_entity_poly.type
_entity_poly.pdbx_seq_one_letter_code
_entity_poly.pdbx_strand_id
1 'polypeptide(L)'
;MASLWKLGGLSWKELGKRVWGEIEEDEVFGRAAQLAYYFLLALFPLLLFLTSVIGLVMGSETGLRQSLFDYLGKVLPASASQLVSTTVFEVTSASGGGKIAFGILAALWAASNGMGAITQALNIAYDVDESRAWWKQRLTAIGLTVALSLLIISALLIVLYGGRIADYVAASYGFGETFAIAWKIVQWPIALAFVLLAFALIYYFAPDVRDQKWIWVTPGAVLGVGLWLLVSFSFRLYLHFFDSYSKTYGALGAVIVLMLWLYLTGAAILIGGELNSEIEHAAAKEGAPGAKEEGEKAPNQKRKTSKAA
;
A
#
# COMPACT_ATOMS: atom_id res chain seq x y z
N MET A 1 6.89 6.16 -28.18
CA MET A 1 6.80 5.46 -26.87
C MET A 1 5.38 4.96 -26.72
N ALA A 2 5.19 3.65 -26.55
CA ALA A 2 3.86 3.12 -26.27
C ALA A 2 3.46 3.56 -24.86
N SER A 3 2.44 4.42 -24.77
CA SER A 3 1.87 4.79 -23.47
C SER A 3 1.03 3.61 -22.99
N LEU A 4 1.21 3.16 -21.73
CA LEU A 4 0.33 2.16 -21.12
C LEU A 4 -1.15 2.56 -21.20
N TRP A 5 -1.43 3.85 -21.33
CA TRP A 5 -2.77 4.40 -21.54
C TRP A 5 -3.38 4.08 -22.91
N LYS A 6 -2.60 3.52 -23.85
CA LYS A 6 -3.12 2.92 -25.09
C LYS A 6 -3.58 1.47 -24.90
N LEU A 7 -3.55 0.96 -23.66
CA LEU A 7 -4.04 -0.36 -23.26
C LEU A 7 -3.41 -1.53 -24.04
N GLY A 8 -2.19 -1.33 -24.58
CA GLY A 8 -1.53 -2.32 -25.42
C GLY A 8 -2.32 -2.72 -26.67
N GLY A 9 -3.15 -1.80 -27.19
CA GLY A 9 -4.00 -2.04 -28.37
C GLY A 9 -5.36 -2.70 -28.05
N LEU A 10 -5.61 -3.05 -26.79
CA LEU A 10 -6.84 -3.72 -26.37
C LEU A 10 -8.01 -2.75 -26.21
N SER A 11 -9.22 -3.27 -26.46
CA SER A 11 -10.44 -2.61 -25.98
C SER A 11 -10.61 -2.79 -24.46
N TRP A 12 -11.32 -1.87 -23.81
CA TRP A 12 -11.62 -1.96 -22.38
C TRP A 12 -12.32 -3.27 -21.98
N LYS A 13 -13.16 -3.82 -22.86
CA LYS A 13 -13.88 -5.08 -22.62
C LYS A 13 -12.92 -6.27 -22.67
N GLU A 14 -11.99 -6.29 -23.62
CA GLU A 14 -10.97 -7.33 -23.71
C GLU A 14 -10.02 -7.27 -22.54
N LEU A 15 -9.54 -6.08 -22.18
CA LEU A 15 -8.66 -5.88 -21.03
C LEU A 15 -9.34 -6.35 -19.73
N GLY A 16 -10.59 -5.93 -19.49
CA GLY A 16 -11.33 -6.38 -18.31
C GLY A 16 -11.55 -7.89 -18.26
N LYS A 17 -11.82 -8.52 -19.41
CA LYS A 17 -11.97 -9.99 -19.49
C LYS A 17 -10.66 -10.72 -19.20
N ARG A 18 -9.53 -10.21 -19.72
CA ARG A 18 -8.20 -10.79 -19.48
C ARG A 18 -7.80 -10.65 -18.01
N VAL A 19 -7.88 -9.44 -17.47
CA VAL A 19 -7.58 -9.17 -16.05
C VAL A 19 -8.43 -10.03 -15.13
N TRP A 20 -9.72 -10.24 -15.44
CA TRP A 20 -10.55 -11.15 -14.64
C TRP A 20 -10.08 -12.62 -14.72
N GLY A 21 -9.65 -13.07 -15.91
CA GLY A 21 -9.07 -14.40 -16.07
C GLY A 21 -7.81 -14.58 -15.24
N GLU A 22 -6.86 -13.64 -15.33
CA GLU A 22 -5.61 -13.70 -14.56
C GLU A 22 -5.85 -13.57 -13.05
N ILE A 23 -6.82 -12.77 -12.60
CA ILE A 23 -7.21 -12.72 -11.18
C ILE A 23 -7.57 -14.11 -10.62
N GLU A 24 -8.25 -14.94 -11.44
CA GLU A 24 -8.61 -16.31 -11.08
C GLU A 24 -7.42 -17.27 -11.23
N GLU A 25 -6.68 -17.20 -12.33
CA GLU A 25 -5.53 -18.09 -12.62
C GLU A 25 -4.40 -17.91 -11.61
N ASP A 26 -4.09 -16.67 -11.21
CA ASP A 26 -3.02 -16.33 -10.28
C ASP A 26 -3.43 -16.34 -8.81
N GLU A 27 -4.68 -16.73 -8.53
CA GLU A 27 -5.24 -16.80 -7.18
C GLU A 27 -5.07 -15.49 -6.39
N VAL A 28 -5.31 -14.34 -7.04
CA VAL A 28 -5.07 -13.00 -6.49
C VAL A 28 -5.67 -12.81 -5.09
N PHE A 29 -6.89 -13.33 -4.88
CA PHE A 29 -7.54 -13.27 -3.57
C PHE A 29 -6.86 -14.17 -2.53
N GLY A 30 -6.35 -15.35 -2.90
CA GLY A 30 -5.55 -16.19 -2.00
C GLY A 30 -4.25 -15.49 -1.58
N ARG A 31 -3.57 -14.85 -2.54
CA ARG A 31 -2.37 -14.06 -2.28
C ARG A 31 -2.65 -12.82 -1.44
N ALA A 32 -3.78 -12.15 -1.67
CA ALA A 32 -4.22 -11.02 -0.84
C ALA A 32 -4.42 -11.43 0.63
N ALA A 33 -4.88 -12.66 0.91
CA ALA A 33 -4.97 -13.18 2.28
C ALA A 33 -3.58 -13.43 2.89
N GLN A 34 -2.62 -13.96 2.11
CA GLN A 34 -1.22 -14.06 2.52
C GLN A 34 -0.62 -12.68 2.82
N LEU A 35 -0.89 -11.67 1.97
CA LEU A 35 -0.46 -10.29 2.21
C LEU A 35 -1.05 -9.72 3.50
N ALA A 36 -2.35 -9.93 3.75
CA ALA A 36 -3.00 -9.48 4.98
C ALA A 36 -2.32 -10.03 6.24
N TYR A 37 -1.93 -11.31 6.22
CA TYR A 37 -1.17 -11.92 7.31
C TYR A 37 0.17 -11.22 7.55
N TYR A 38 0.95 -10.98 6.49
CA TYR A 38 2.23 -10.26 6.63
C TYR A 38 2.05 -8.80 7.05
N PHE A 39 1.04 -8.10 6.54
CA PHE A 39 0.73 -6.73 6.95
C PHE A 39 0.34 -6.66 8.43
N LEU A 40 -0.44 -7.64 8.92
CA LEU A 40 -0.79 -7.74 10.34
C LEU A 40 0.45 -7.99 11.20
N LEU A 41 1.35 -8.88 10.79
CA LEU A 41 2.61 -9.11 11.53
C LEU A 41 3.52 -7.87 11.53
N ALA A 42 3.54 -7.12 10.43
CA ALA A 42 4.28 -5.86 10.32
C ALA A 42 3.70 -4.75 11.20
N LEU A 43 2.43 -4.85 11.60
CA LEU A 43 1.77 -3.88 12.47
C LEU A 43 2.49 -3.75 13.81
N PHE A 44 2.77 -4.85 14.51
CA PHE A 44 3.35 -4.79 15.86
C PHE A 44 4.67 -4.02 15.91
N PRO A 45 5.68 -4.36 15.09
CA PRO A 45 6.91 -3.61 15.18
C PRO A 45 6.82 -2.23 14.51
N LEU A 46 5.89 -2.00 13.55
CA LEU A 46 5.53 -0.62 13.14
C LEU A 46 5.04 0.22 14.32
N LEU A 47 4.19 -0.33 15.20
CA LEU A 47 3.72 0.36 16.40
C LEU A 47 4.89 0.63 17.36
N LEU A 48 5.78 -0.34 17.58
CA LEU A 48 7.01 -0.13 18.37
C LEU A 48 7.88 0.99 17.78
N PHE A 49 8.01 1.06 16.46
CA PHE A 49 8.74 2.12 15.80
C PHE A 49 8.06 3.49 16.01
N LEU A 50 6.77 3.60 15.70
CA LEU A 50 6.02 4.85 15.85
C LEU A 50 6.04 5.35 17.29
N THR A 51 5.84 4.46 18.28
CA THR A 51 5.94 4.81 19.71
C THR A 51 7.30 5.35 20.08
N SER A 52 8.37 4.75 19.54
CA SER A 52 9.74 5.17 19.79
C SER A 52 10.06 6.53 19.16
N VAL A 53 9.62 6.76 17.93
CA VAL A 53 9.76 8.06 17.26
C VAL A 53 8.97 9.13 18.00
N ILE A 54 7.73 8.82 18.41
CA ILE A 54 6.91 9.72 19.24
C ILE A 54 7.64 10.05 20.55
N GLY A 55 8.16 9.04 21.27
CA GLY A 55 8.91 9.26 22.51
C GLY A 55 10.16 10.13 22.34
N LEU A 56 10.87 9.98 21.21
CA LEU A 56 12.07 10.78 20.90
C LEU A 56 11.76 12.20 20.45
N VAL A 57 10.76 12.37 19.58
CA VAL A 57 10.44 13.65 18.94
C VAL A 57 9.55 14.51 19.84
N MET A 58 8.64 13.91 20.61
CA MET A 58 7.56 14.64 21.25
C MET A 58 7.73 14.86 22.75
N GLY A 59 8.57 14.11 23.48
CA GLY A 59 8.54 14.16 24.95
C GLY A 59 7.10 14.04 25.49
N SER A 60 6.79 14.61 26.66
CA SER A 60 5.46 14.56 27.29
C SER A 60 4.35 15.40 26.61
N GLU A 61 4.51 15.86 25.36
CA GLU A 61 3.52 16.67 24.65
C GLU A 61 2.37 15.80 24.08
N THR A 62 1.20 15.87 24.73
CA THR A 62 0.02 15.05 24.44
C THR A 62 -0.73 15.41 23.15
N GLY A 63 -0.58 16.64 22.63
CA GLY A 63 -1.39 17.15 21.52
C GLY A 63 -1.11 16.54 20.13
N LEU A 64 0.17 16.27 19.82
CA LEU A 64 0.57 15.63 18.54
C LEU A 64 0.17 14.16 18.50
N ARG A 65 0.29 13.48 19.64
CA ARG A 65 -0.17 12.09 19.83
C ARG A 65 -1.67 11.97 19.59
N GLN A 66 -2.47 12.85 20.20
CA GLN A 66 -3.93 12.86 20.03
C GLN A 66 -4.33 13.12 18.57
N SER A 67 -3.66 14.07 17.91
CA SER A 67 -3.91 14.41 16.50
C SER A 67 -3.62 13.24 15.55
N LEU A 68 -2.54 12.48 15.80
CA LEU A 68 -2.22 11.25 15.07
C LEU A 68 -3.30 10.18 15.26
N PHE A 69 -3.74 9.94 16.49
CA PHE A 69 -4.79 8.95 16.78
C PHE A 69 -6.16 9.33 16.20
N ASP A 70 -6.53 10.60 16.26
CA ASP A 70 -7.77 11.09 15.65
C ASP A 70 -7.77 10.88 14.13
N TYR A 71 -6.61 10.94 13.49
CA TYR A 71 -6.49 10.69 12.05
C TYR A 71 -6.39 9.21 11.70
N LEU A 72 -5.67 8.41 12.50
CA LEU A 72 -5.73 6.96 12.40
C LEU A 72 -7.19 6.48 12.54
N GLY A 73 -7.98 7.08 13.42
CA GLY A 73 -9.42 6.81 13.54
C GLY A 73 -10.27 7.27 12.34
N LYS A 74 -9.74 8.16 11.49
CA LYS A 74 -10.39 8.52 10.22
C LYS A 74 -10.02 7.53 9.12
N VAL A 75 -8.76 7.12 9.01
CA VAL A 75 -8.30 6.27 7.90
C VAL A 75 -8.55 4.79 8.17
N LEU A 76 -8.32 4.36 9.41
CA LEU A 76 -8.55 3.00 9.85
C LEU A 76 -9.99 2.82 10.35
N PRO A 77 -10.52 1.59 10.26
CA PRO A 77 -11.65 1.14 11.06
C PRO A 77 -11.54 1.57 12.52
N ALA A 78 -12.65 1.95 13.16
CA ALA A 78 -12.66 2.36 14.59
C ALA A 78 -12.01 1.30 15.49
N SER A 79 -12.27 0.02 15.21
CA SER A 79 -11.72 -1.11 15.94
C SER A 79 -10.23 -1.33 15.69
N ALA A 80 -9.75 -1.15 14.46
CA ALA A 80 -8.33 -1.15 14.12
C ALA A 80 -7.60 0.03 14.80
N SER A 81 -8.18 1.22 14.75
CA SER A 81 -7.66 2.40 15.43
C SER A 81 -7.56 2.20 16.94
N GLN A 82 -8.58 1.57 17.54
CA GLN A 82 -8.58 1.25 18.97
C GLN A 82 -7.44 0.29 19.32
N LEU A 83 -7.29 -0.83 18.59
CA LEU A 83 -6.20 -1.77 18.80
C LEU A 83 -4.82 -1.10 18.72
N VAL A 84 -4.62 -0.31 17.66
CA VAL A 84 -3.40 0.47 17.46
C VAL A 84 -3.16 1.44 18.62
N SER A 85 -4.19 2.15 19.09
CA SER A 85 -4.08 3.10 20.20
C SER A 85 -3.71 2.45 21.53
N THR A 86 -4.33 1.31 21.86
CA THR A 86 -4.06 0.56 23.08
C THR A 86 -2.62 0.05 23.09
N THR A 87 -2.18 -0.60 22.01
CA THR A 87 -0.82 -1.13 21.92
C THR A 87 0.23 -0.01 22.00
N VAL A 88 -0.02 1.14 21.36
CA VAL A 88 0.89 2.28 21.46
C VAL A 88 0.95 2.81 22.90
N PHE A 89 -0.19 2.92 23.59
CA PHE A 89 -0.22 3.33 25.00
C PHE A 89 0.61 2.42 25.91
N GLU A 90 0.40 1.11 25.81
CA GLU A 90 1.13 0.10 26.58
C GLU A 90 2.65 0.15 26.33
N VAL A 91 3.06 0.31 25.07
CA VAL A 91 4.48 0.33 24.67
C VAL A 91 5.18 1.63 25.08
N THR A 92 4.55 2.79 24.86
CA THR A 92 5.15 4.10 25.22
C THR A 92 5.39 4.25 26.72
N SER A 93 4.59 3.58 27.54
CA SER A 93 4.73 3.63 29.00
C SER A 93 5.96 2.83 29.50
N ALA A 94 6.61 2.05 28.63
CA ALA A 94 7.68 1.11 28.98
C ALA A 94 9.07 1.45 28.38
N SER A 95 9.26 2.60 27.72
CA SER A 95 10.39 2.85 26.83
C SER A 95 11.69 3.38 27.49
N GLY A 96 12.82 2.77 27.11
CA GLY A 96 14.19 3.28 27.29
C GLY A 96 14.98 3.12 25.96
N GLY A 97 16.02 3.93 25.73
CA GLY A 97 16.64 4.14 24.40
C GLY A 97 17.09 2.89 23.62
N GLY A 98 17.57 1.84 24.30
CA GLY A 98 17.96 0.59 23.63
C GLY A 98 16.81 -0.18 22.99
N LYS A 99 15.57 -0.01 23.49
CA LYS A 99 14.36 -0.65 22.94
C LYS A 99 13.94 -0.05 21.59
N ILE A 100 14.35 1.19 21.32
CA ILE A 100 13.99 1.94 20.11
C ILE A 100 14.70 1.38 18.88
N ALA A 101 16.01 1.21 18.95
CA ALA A 101 16.81 0.66 17.84
C ALA A 101 16.35 -0.76 17.48
N PHE A 102 16.06 -1.58 18.49
CA PHE A 102 15.52 -2.92 18.29
C PHE A 102 14.13 -2.88 17.62
N GLY A 103 13.23 -1.99 18.07
CA GLY A 103 11.91 -1.81 17.46
C GLY A 103 11.98 -1.42 16.00
N ILE A 104 12.85 -0.48 15.63
CA ILE A 104 13.08 -0.05 14.23
C ILE A 104 13.52 -1.25 13.38
N LEU A 105 14.54 -1.99 13.83
CA LEU A 105 15.08 -3.12 13.09
C LEU A 105 14.05 -4.24 12.94
N ALA A 106 13.30 -4.54 14.00
CA ALA A 106 12.21 -5.50 13.94
C ALA A 106 11.09 -5.05 12.99
N ALA A 107 10.78 -3.75 12.95
CA ALA A 107 9.73 -3.17 12.10
C ALA A 107 10.09 -3.30 10.64
N LEU A 108 11.32 -2.89 10.32
CA LEU A 108 11.86 -2.97 8.98
C LEU A 108 11.97 -4.42 8.51
N TRP A 109 12.41 -5.33 9.40
CA TRP A 109 12.49 -6.75 9.09
C TRP A 109 11.12 -7.37 8.81
N ALA A 110 10.11 -7.11 9.64
CA ALA A 110 8.76 -7.63 9.46
C ALA A 110 8.08 -7.05 8.22
N ALA A 111 8.16 -5.73 8.03
CA ALA A 111 7.55 -5.05 6.89
C ALA A 111 8.22 -5.46 5.56
N SER A 112 9.54 -5.67 5.52
CA SER A 112 10.22 -6.19 4.33
C SER A 112 9.85 -7.64 3.99
N ASN A 113 9.36 -8.45 4.93
CA ASN A 113 8.76 -9.76 4.59
C ASN A 113 7.45 -9.59 3.82
N GLY A 114 6.60 -8.64 4.24
CA GLY A 114 5.38 -8.29 3.51
C GLY A 114 5.68 -7.77 2.10
N MET A 115 6.71 -6.91 1.96
CA MET A 115 7.18 -6.47 0.65
C MET A 115 7.70 -7.62 -0.21
N GLY A 116 8.41 -8.59 0.37
CA GLY A 116 8.82 -9.82 -0.33
C GLY A 116 7.62 -10.63 -0.85
N ALA A 117 6.54 -10.73 -0.07
CA ALA A 117 5.31 -11.37 -0.51
C ALA A 117 4.60 -10.59 -1.64
N ILE A 118 4.63 -9.25 -1.61
CA ILE A 118 4.16 -8.40 -2.72
C ILE A 118 5.01 -8.66 -3.97
N THR A 119 6.33 -8.66 -3.85
CA THR A 119 7.25 -8.98 -4.95
C THR A 119 6.93 -10.34 -5.56
N GLN A 120 6.75 -11.38 -4.73
CA GLN A 120 6.42 -12.72 -5.22
C GLN A 120 5.07 -12.75 -5.96
N ALA A 121 4.04 -12.11 -5.39
CA ALA A 121 2.72 -12.06 -6.01
C ALA A 121 2.72 -11.27 -7.33
N LEU A 122 3.49 -10.18 -7.41
CA LEU A 122 3.65 -9.42 -8.64
C LEU A 122 4.51 -10.14 -9.67
N ASN A 123 5.56 -10.86 -9.27
CA ASN A 123 6.32 -11.71 -10.20
C ASN A 123 5.41 -12.70 -10.91
N ILE A 124 4.45 -13.28 -10.18
CA ILE A 124 3.45 -14.19 -10.73
C ILE A 124 2.51 -13.46 -11.69
N ALA A 125 1.94 -12.32 -11.27
CA ALA A 125 1.11 -11.48 -12.13
C ALA A 125 1.81 -11.07 -13.44
N TYR A 126 3.12 -10.81 -13.38
CA TYR A 126 3.96 -10.45 -14.54
C TYR A 126 4.53 -11.67 -15.28
N ASP A 127 4.15 -12.89 -14.92
CA ASP A 127 4.65 -14.13 -15.53
C ASP A 127 6.20 -14.22 -15.55
N VAL A 128 6.86 -13.74 -14.50
CA VAL A 128 8.33 -13.74 -14.36
C VAL A 128 8.82 -14.55 -13.17
N ASP A 129 9.89 -15.32 -13.38
CA ASP A 129 10.62 -15.98 -12.30
C ASP A 129 11.62 -15.01 -11.65
N GLU A 130 11.77 -15.12 -10.33
CA GLU A 130 12.72 -14.32 -9.57
C GLU A 130 14.16 -14.75 -9.89
N SER A 131 14.87 -13.93 -10.68
CA SER A 131 16.26 -14.16 -11.06
C SER A 131 17.26 -13.46 -10.12
N ARG A 132 16.80 -12.54 -9.27
CA ARG A 132 17.67 -11.84 -8.31
C ARG A 132 18.12 -12.81 -7.22
N ALA A 133 19.42 -12.75 -6.91
CA ALA A 133 19.95 -13.42 -5.72
C ALA A 133 19.18 -12.95 -4.47
N TRP A 134 18.96 -13.86 -3.51
CA TRP A 134 18.16 -13.60 -2.30
C TRP A 134 18.52 -12.27 -1.59
N TRP A 135 19.81 -11.93 -1.50
CA TRP A 135 20.25 -10.68 -0.86
C TRP A 135 19.87 -9.42 -1.65
N LYS A 136 19.85 -9.47 -2.99
CA LYS A 136 19.40 -8.35 -3.85
C LYS A 136 17.89 -8.18 -3.74
N GLN A 137 17.14 -9.28 -3.75
CA GLN A 137 15.70 -9.26 -3.52
C GLN A 137 15.39 -8.68 -2.14
N ARG A 138 16.12 -9.11 -1.09
CA ARG A 138 15.96 -8.59 0.27
C ARG A 138 16.28 -7.11 0.38
N LEU A 139 17.36 -6.65 -0.26
CA LEU A 139 17.73 -5.23 -0.28
C LEU A 139 16.68 -4.38 -0.99
N THR A 140 16.13 -4.89 -2.10
CA THR A 140 15.03 -4.23 -2.83
C THR A 140 13.78 -4.14 -1.97
N ALA A 141 13.40 -5.22 -1.29
CA ALA A 141 12.27 -5.24 -0.38
C ALA A 141 12.44 -4.26 0.79
N ILE A 142 13.63 -4.20 1.41
CA ILE A 142 13.95 -3.23 2.46
C ILE A 142 13.89 -1.80 1.92
N GLY A 143 14.51 -1.53 0.76
CA GLY A 143 14.53 -0.21 0.14
C GLY A 143 13.13 0.29 -0.20
N LEU A 144 12.27 -0.57 -0.77
CA LEU A 144 10.87 -0.26 -1.02
C LEU A 144 10.11 -0.02 0.27
N THR A 145 10.28 -0.88 1.28
CA THR A 145 9.65 -0.66 2.59
C THR A 145 10.02 0.71 3.16
N VAL A 146 11.29 1.11 3.13
CA VAL A 146 11.72 2.44 3.62
C VAL A 146 11.11 3.56 2.78
N ALA A 147 11.21 3.48 1.45
CA ALA A 147 10.68 4.50 0.55
C ALA A 147 9.17 4.70 0.72
N LEU A 148 8.40 3.61 0.74
CA LEU A 148 6.96 3.65 0.96
C LEU A 148 6.61 4.17 2.36
N SER A 149 7.36 3.78 3.40
CA SER A 149 7.15 4.32 4.75
C SER A 149 7.33 5.83 4.76
N LEU A 150 8.36 6.35 4.09
CA LEU A 150 8.60 7.80 4.00
C LEU A 150 7.49 8.53 3.22
N LEU A 151 7.00 7.95 2.13
CA LEU A 151 5.89 8.52 1.36
C LEU A 151 4.59 8.54 2.17
N ILE A 152 4.26 7.46 2.87
CA ILE A 152 3.07 7.38 3.72
C ILE A 152 3.19 8.37 4.89
N ILE A 153 4.35 8.43 5.57
CA ILE A 153 4.58 9.42 6.64
C ILE A 153 4.45 10.84 6.10
N SER A 154 5.01 11.13 4.93
CA SER A 154 4.90 12.47 4.30
C SER A 154 3.46 12.82 3.95
N ALA A 155 2.71 11.88 3.36
CA ALA A 155 1.29 12.06 3.05
C ALA A 155 0.48 12.32 4.33
N LEU A 156 0.73 11.54 5.38
CA LEU A 156 0.11 11.74 6.68
C LEU A 156 0.44 13.13 7.24
N LEU A 157 1.71 13.53 7.27
CA LEU A 157 2.13 14.83 7.78
C LEU A 157 1.45 15.98 7.02
N ILE A 158 1.36 15.90 5.70
CA ILE A 158 0.67 16.90 4.89
C ILE A 158 -0.82 16.95 5.22
N VAL A 159 -1.53 15.82 5.32
CA VAL A 159 -2.97 15.87 5.61
C VAL A 159 -3.25 16.29 7.07
N LEU A 160 -2.40 15.87 8.01
CA LEU A 160 -2.53 16.16 9.44
C LEU A 160 -2.17 17.61 9.78
N TYR A 161 -1.02 18.06 9.31
CA TYR A 161 -0.40 19.31 9.70
C TYR A 161 -0.40 20.35 8.58
N GLY A 162 -0.77 19.99 7.36
CA GLY A 162 -0.76 20.90 6.20
C GLY A 162 -1.54 22.18 6.46
N GLY A 163 -2.73 22.08 7.08
CA GLY A 163 -3.49 23.26 7.48
C GLY A 163 -2.72 24.19 8.42
N ARG A 164 -2.12 23.64 9.50
CA ARG A 164 -1.32 24.42 10.46
C ARG A 164 -0.06 25.02 9.83
N ILE A 165 0.60 24.25 8.96
CA ILE A 165 1.78 24.70 8.21
C ILE A 165 1.40 25.88 7.30
N ALA A 166 0.25 25.78 6.61
CA ALA A 166 -0.21 26.85 5.74
C ALA A 166 -0.64 28.09 6.51
N ASP A 167 -1.33 27.94 7.64
CA ASP A 167 -1.71 29.07 8.49
C ASP A 167 -0.46 29.78 9.03
N TYR A 168 0.59 29.03 9.42
CA TYR A 168 1.88 29.59 9.83
C TYR A 168 2.60 30.32 8.70
N VAL A 169 2.73 29.70 7.52
CA VAL A 169 3.36 30.31 6.34
C VAL A 169 2.61 31.56 5.88
N ALA A 170 1.27 31.53 5.92
CA ALA A 170 0.41 32.67 5.62
C ALA A 170 0.71 33.85 6.53
N ALA A 171 0.76 33.60 7.85
CA ALA A 171 1.06 34.64 8.84
C ALA A 171 2.50 35.18 8.73
N SER A 172 3.49 34.32 8.44
CA SER A 172 4.91 34.72 8.39
C SER A 172 5.29 35.49 7.12
N TYR A 173 4.71 35.13 5.97
CA TYR A 173 5.05 35.75 4.67
C TYR A 173 3.97 36.71 4.16
N GLY A 174 2.92 36.95 4.95
CA GLY A 174 1.82 37.86 4.61
C GLY A 174 0.91 37.33 3.49
N PHE A 175 0.89 36.01 3.24
CA PHE A 175 -0.10 35.44 2.35
C PHE A 175 -1.46 35.48 3.05
N GLY A 176 -2.47 36.08 2.41
CA GLY A 176 -3.80 36.21 3.00
C GLY A 176 -4.53 34.87 3.18
N GLU A 177 -5.73 34.92 3.77
CA GLU A 177 -6.59 33.77 4.03
C GLU A 177 -6.85 32.90 2.77
N THR A 178 -6.82 33.50 1.58
CA THR A 178 -6.92 32.82 0.29
C THR A 178 -5.85 31.73 0.10
N PHE A 179 -4.62 31.96 0.56
CA PHE A 179 -3.54 30.95 0.48
C PHE A 179 -3.84 29.75 1.38
N ALA A 180 -4.27 29.99 2.62
CA ALA A 180 -4.60 28.93 3.56
C ALA A 180 -5.76 28.06 3.06
N ILE A 181 -6.80 28.67 2.47
CA ILE A 181 -7.90 27.95 1.84
C ILE A 181 -7.41 27.14 0.63
N ALA A 182 -6.64 27.75 -0.26
CA ALA A 182 -6.09 27.06 -1.43
C ALA A 182 -5.23 25.86 -1.02
N TRP A 183 -4.38 26.01 0.01
CA TRP A 183 -3.56 24.92 0.54
C TRP A 183 -4.38 23.77 1.11
N LYS A 184 -5.45 24.07 1.88
CA LYS A 184 -6.36 23.05 2.43
C LYS A 184 -7.01 22.19 1.35
N ILE A 185 -7.14 22.71 0.13
CA ILE A 185 -7.59 21.97 -1.05
C ILE A 185 -6.42 21.20 -1.68
N VAL A 186 -5.30 21.87 -1.96
CA VAL A 186 -4.13 21.33 -2.67
C VAL A 186 -3.41 20.20 -1.91
N GLN A 187 -3.46 20.20 -0.58
CA GLN A 187 -2.84 19.16 0.24
C GLN A 187 -3.39 17.74 -0.07
N TRP A 188 -4.67 17.63 -0.46
CA TRP A 188 -5.30 16.35 -0.78
C TRP A 188 -4.77 15.73 -2.08
N PRO A 189 -4.71 16.46 -3.21
CA PRO A 189 -3.97 16.03 -4.40
C PRO A 189 -2.52 15.65 -4.13
N ILE A 190 -1.80 16.39 -3.27
CA ILE A 190 -0.40 16.05 -2.93
C ILE A 190 -0.33 14.71 -2.19
N ALA A 191 -1.21 14.50 -1.20
CA ALA A 191 -1.28 13.23 -0.48
C ALA A 191 -1.64 12.07 -1.42
N LEU A 192 -2.60 12.28 -2.33
CA LEU A 192 -2.96 11.30 -3.36
C LEU A 192 -1.79 11.02 -4.31
N ALA A 193 -1.01 12.03 -4.68
CA ALA A 193 0.18 11.86 -5.50
C ALA A 193 1.24 10.99 -4.81
N PHE A 194 1.42 11.11 -3.49
CA PHE A 194 2.30 10.21 -2.75
C PHE A 194 1.79 8.76 -2.74
N VAL A 195 0.48 8.56 -2.62
CA VAL A 195 -0.11 7.21 -2.69
C VAL A 195 0.02 6.61 -4.10
N LEU A 196 -0.21 7.41 -5.15
CA LEU A 196 0.02 6.98 -6.53
C LEU A 196 1.50 6.65 -6.78
N LEU A 197 2.42 7.47 -6.26
CA LEU A 197 3.86 7.21 -6.34
C LEU A 197 4.24 5.94 -5.59
N ALA A 198 3.62 5.65 -4.44
CA ALA A 198 3.81 4.41 -3.71
C ALA A 198 3.43 3.19 -4.56
N PHE A 199 2.26 3.20 -5.21
CA PHE A 199 1.85 2.14 -6.13
C PHE A 199 2.79 2.03 -7.35
N ALA A 200 3.20 3.17 -7.92
CA ALA A 200 4.14 3.19 -9.04
C ALA A 200 5.51 2.58 -8.68
N LEU A 201 6.04 2.90 -7.49
CA LEU A 201 7.29 2.31 -6.98
C LEU A 201 7.16 0.80 -6.79
N ILE A 202 6.03 0.33 -6.23
CA ILE A 202 5.76 -1.10 -6.10
C ILE A 202 5.77 -1.76 -7.48
N TYR A 203 4.99 -1.25 -8.44
CA TYR A 203 4.86 -1.90 -9.75
C TYR A 203 6.11 -1.84 -10.61
N TYR A 204 7.02 -0.90 -10.35
CA TYR A 204 8.27 -0.79 -11.08
C TYR A 204 9.41 -1.61 -10.45
N PHE A 205 9.62 -1.49 -9.13
CA PHE A 205 10.80 -2.08 -8.47
C PHE A 205 10.53 -3.45 -7.84
N ALA A 206 9.29 -3.75 -7.46
CA ALA A 206 8.98 -5.02 -6.82
C ALA A 206 9.13 -6.21 -7.77
N PRO A 207 8.52 -6.23 -8.98
CA PRO A 207 8.65 -7.37 -9.87
C PRO A 207 10.02 -7.43 -10.56
N ASP A 208 10.56 -8.63 -10.78
CA ASP A 208 11.87 -8.86 -11.43
C ASP A 208 11.76 -8.88 -12.96
N VAL A 209 11.13 -7.86 -13.53
CA VAL A 209 11.07 -7.73 -14.99
C VAL A 209 12.26 -6.94 -15.49
N ARG A 210 12.89 -7.42 -16.57
CA ARG A 210 14.05 -6.78 -17.20
C ARG A 210 13.63 -5.57 -18.03
N ASP A 211 14.54 -4.61 -18.17
CA ASP A 211 14.43 -3.45 -19.07
C ASP A 211 13.15 -2.60 -18.92
N GLN A 212 12.62 -2.51 -17.70
CA GLN A 212 11.45 -1.69 -17.41
C GLN A 212 11.74 -0.20 -17.66
N LYS A 213 10.76 0.50 -18.22
CA LYS A 213 10.79 1.96 -18.37
C LYS A 213 9.97 2.61 -17.27
N TRP A 214 10.56 3.59 -16.58
CA TRP A 214 9.88 4.31 -15.52
C TRP A 214 8.68 5.10 -16.07
N ILE A 215 7.51 4.89 -15.46
CA ILE A 215 6.26 5.59 -15.78
C ILE A 215 5.66 6.07 -14.46
N TRP A 216 5.50 7.39 -14.31
CA TRP A 216 5.03 8.00 -13.07
C TRP A 216 3.59 7.62 -12.69
N VAL A 217 2.71 7.44 -13.68
CA VAL A 217 1.30 7.11 -13.46
C VAL A 217 0.87 6.03 -14.44
N THR A 218 0.72 4.81 -13.93
CA THR A 218 0.25 3.66 -14.71
C THR A 218 -1.27 3.47 -14.52
N PRO A 219 -1.99 2.92 -15.52
CA PRO A 219 -3.41 2.60 -15.39
C PRO A 219 -3.71 1.71 -14.18
N GLY A 220 -2.85 0.73 -13.90
CA GLY A 220 -2.90 -0.12 -12.72
C GLY A 220 -2.74 0.61 -11.40
N ALA A 221 -1.85 1.61 -11.32
CA ALA A 221 -1.73 2.45 -10.12
C ALA A 221 -3.00 3.25 -9.87
N VAL A 222 -3.62 3.80 -10.92
CA VAL A 222 -4.89 4.53 -10.79
C VAL A 222 -6.02 3.60 -10.38
N LEU A 223 -6.13 2.41 -10.99
CA LEU A 223 -7.14 1.42 -10.62
C LEU A 223 -6.94 0.93 -9.17
N GLY A 224 -5.71 0.55 -8.80
CA GLY A 224 -5.38 0.05 -7.48
C GLY A 224 -5.65 1.08 -6.38
N VAL A 225 -5.26 2.34 -6.58
CA VAL A 225 -5.58 3.43 -5.65
C VAL A 225 -7.08 3.69 -5.60
N GLY A 226 -7.78 3.67 -6.75
CA GLY A 226 -9.24 3.81 -6.81
C GLY A 226 -9.97 2.73 -6.03
N LEU A 227 -9.58 1.47 -6.21
CA LEU A 227 -10.12 0.32 -5.46
C LEU A 227 -9.80 0.44 -3.97
N TRP A 228 -8.57 0.82 -3.61
CA TRP A 228 -8.18 1.00 -2.22
C TRP A 228 -8.99 2.12 -1.52
N LEU A 229 -9.23 3.24 -2.20
CA LEU A 229 -10.09 4.32 -1.70
C LEU A 229 -11.56 3.87 -1.58
N LEU A 230 -12.07 3.15 -2.59
CA LEU A 230 -13.43 2.61 -2.58
C LEU A 230 -13.62 1.63 -1.42
N VAL A 231 -12.67 0.72 -1.22
CA VAL A 231 -12.64 -0.21 -0.08
C VAL A 231 -12.65 0.57 1.22
N SER A 232 -11.73 1.52 1.39
CA SER A 232 -11.60 2.29 2.63
C SER A 232 -12.89 3.07 2.97
N PHE A 233 -13.53 3.66 1.96
CA PHE A 233 -14.82 4.34 2.13
C PHE A 233 -15.95 3.35 2.47
N SER A 234 -16.07 2.25 1.71
CA SER A 234 -17.09 1.22 1.92
C SER A 234 -16.99 0.58 3.29
N PHE A 235 -15.76 0.37 3.76
CA PHE A 235 -15.49 -0.19 5.08
C PHE A 235 -15.88 0.76 6.21
N ARG A 236 -15.61 2.06 6.04
CA ARG A 236 -16.08 3.08 6.98
C ARG A 236 -17.61 3.09 7.06
N LEU A 237 -18.29 2.98 5.93
CA LEU A 237 -19.75 2.92 5.87
C LEU A 237 -20.30 1.65 6.53
N TYR A 238 -19.71 0.49 6.22
CA TYR A 238 -20.08 -0.78 6.81
C TYR A 238 -20.00 -0.73 8.34
N LEU A 239 -18.89 -0.24 8.88
CA LEU A 239 -18.71 -0.15 10.33
C LEU A 239 -19.63 0.88 10.97
N HIS A 240 -19.97 1.96 10.27
CA HIS A 240 -20.95 2.93 10.79
C HIS A 240 -22.32 2.29 11.06
N PHE A 241 -22.77 1.37 10.20
CA PHE A 241 -24.07 0.70 10.33
C PHE A 241 -24.02 -0.63 11.09
N PHE A 242 -22.89 -1.34 11.06
CA PHE A 242 -22.75 -2.72 11.54
C PHE A 242 -21.69 -2.92 12.65
N ASP A 243 -21.42 -1.88 13.45
CA ASP A 243 -20.46 -1.90 14.58
C ASP A 243 -20.79 -2.92 15.70
N SER A 244 -21.90 -3.66 15.60
CA SER A 244 -22.29 -4.67 16.58
C SER A 244 -21.26 -5.80 16.69
N TYR A 245 -20.54 -6.14 15.60
CA TYR A 245 -19.56 -7.23 15.61
C TYR A 245 -18.38 -6.94 16.55
N SER A 246 -17.85 -5.71 16.53
CA SER A 246 -16.79 -5.29 17.45
C SER A 246 -17.30 -5.16 18.89
N LYS A 247 -18.57 -4.79 19.09
CA LYS A 247 -19.19 -4.77 20.43
C LYS A 247 -19.37 -6.16 21.04
N THR A 248 -19.72 -7.15 20.23
CA THR A 248 -19.93 -8.55 20.67
C THR A 248 -18.62 -9.29 20.90
N TYR A 249 -17.65 -9.14 19.98
CA TYR A 249 -16.39 -9.90 20.00
C TYR A 249 -15.18 -9.10 20.55
N GLY A 250 -15.38 -7.84 20.95
CA GLY A 250 -14.34 -6.99 21.53
C GLY A 250 -13.08 -6.91 20.67
N ALA A 251 -11.92 -7.13 21.30
CA ALA A 251 -10.61 -7.09 20.65
C ALA A 251 -10.46 -8.11 19.51
N LEU A 252 -11.12 -9.28 19.58
CA LEU A 252 -11.06 -10.27 18.50
C LEU A 252 -11.81 -9.75 17.25
N GLY A 253 -12.95 -9.10 17.45
CA GLY A 253 -13.69 -8.45 16.37
C GLY A 253 -12.87 -7.36 15.69
N ALA A 254 -12.08 -6.59 16.46
CA ALA A 254 -11.18 -5.58 15.92
C ALA A 254 -10.10 -6.15 14.99
N VAL A 255 -9.46 -7.26 15.39
CA VAL A 255 -8.44 -7.92 14.57
C VAL A 255 -9.05 -8.46 13.28
N ILE A 256 -10.23 -9.09 13.33
CA ILE A 256 -10.92 -9.62 12.13
C ILE A 256 -11.22 -8.50 11.13
N VAL A 257 -11.78 -7.39 11.62
CA VAL A 257 -12.09 -6.21 10.81
C VAL A 257 -10.83 -5.61 10.19
N LEU A 258 -9.74 -5.51 10.94
CA LEU A 258 -8.45 -5.06 10.43
C LEU A 258 -7.90 -6.01 9.36
N MET A 259 -7.91 -7.32 9.61
CA MET A 259 -7.43 -8.31 8.65
C MET A 259 -8.21 -8.23 7.33
N LEU A 260 -9.52 -8.04 7.39
CA LEU A 260 -10.34 -7.88 6.18
C LEU A 260 -10.00 -6.59 5.41
N TRP A 261 -9.74 -5.47 6.10
CA TRP A 261 -9.27 -4.26 5.45
C TRP A 261 -7.89 -4.42 4.80
N LEU A 262 -6.96 -5.09 5.49
CA LEU A 262 -5.63 -5.41 4.95
C LEU A 262 -5.69 -6.36 3.76
N TYR A 263 -6.60 -7.34 3.81
CA TYR A 263 -6.90 -8.25 2.71
C TYR A 263 -7.37 -7.51 1.46
N LEU A 264 -8.37 -6.63 1.60
CA LEU A 264 -8.87 -5.84 0.49
C LEU A 264 -7.83 -4.85 -0.04
N THR A 265 -6.95 -4.34 0.84
CA THR A 265 -5.79 -3.52 0.42
C THR A 265 -4.80 -4.34 -0.41
N GLY A 266 -4.46 -5.56 0.02
CA GLY A 266 -3.64 -6.48 -0.76
C GLY A 266 -4.26 -6.79 -2.12
N ALA A 267 -5.57 -7.07 -2.17
CA ALA A 267 -6.29 -7.29 -3.41
C ALA A 267 -6.23 -6.07 -4.35
N ALA A 268 -6.42 -4.85 -3.84
CA ALA A 268 -6.33 -3.63 -4.64
C ALA A 268 -4.92 -3.43 -5.26
N ILE A 269 -3.86 -3.74 -4.51
CA ILE A 269 -2.49 -3.70 -5.02
C ILE A 269 -2.29 -4.73 -6.13
N LEU A 270 -2.73 -5.98 -5.92
CA LEU A 270 -2.53 -7.06 -6.89
C LEU A 270 -3.38 -6.87 -8.15
N ILE A 271 -4.65 -6.50 -8.03
CA ILE A 271 -5.52 -6.20 -9.19
C ILE A 271 -4.96 -5.07 -10.05
N GLY A 272 -4.38 -4.03 -9.44
CA GLY A 272 -3.67 -3.00 -10.19
C GLY A 272 -2.38 -3.51 -10.86
N GLY A 273 -1.72 -4.50 -10.25
CA GLY A 273 -0.60 -5.23 -10.85
C GLY A 273 -1.01 -6.00 -12.10
N GLU A 274 -2.07 -6.81 -12.00
CA GLU A 274 -2.66 -7.57 -13.12
C GLU A 274 -3.01 -6.66 -14.31
N LEU A 275 -3.64 -5.51 -14.02
CA LEU A 275 -3.98 -4.56 -15.07
C LEU A 275 -2.75 -4.06 -15.82
N ASN A 276 -1.65 -3.75 -15.10
CA ASN A 276 -0.42 -3.31 -15.76
C ASN A 276 0.24 -4.44 -16.53
N SER A 277 0.28 -5.64 -15.96
CA SER A 277 0.82 -6.83 -16.61
C SER A 277 0.12 -7.11 -17.94
N GLU A 278 -1.22 -7.15 -17.94
CA GLU A 278 -1.99 -7.43 -19.15
C GLU A 278 -1.84 -6.38 -20.25
N ILE A 279 -1.73 -5.11 -19.86
CA ILE A 279 -1.44 -4.02 -20.81
C ILE A 279 -0.05 -4.20 -21.42
N GLU A 280 0.93 -4.58 -20.62
CA GLU A 280 2.31 -4.75 -21.07
C GLU A 280 2.47 -6.01 -21.94
N HIS A 281 1.86 -7.13 -21.57
CA HIS A 281 1.81 -8.34 -22.39
C HIS A 281 1.13 -8.10 -23.74
N ALA A 282 0.04 -7.33 -23.77
CA ALA A 282 -0.61 -6.96 -25.01
C ALA A 282 0.29 -6.06 -25.88
N ALA A 283 0.93 -5.05 -25.28
CA ALA A 283 1.86 -4.18 -25.98
C ALA A 283 3.08 -4.94 -26.53
N ALA A 284 3.59 -5.93 -25.81
CA ALA A 284 4.72 -6.77 -26.24
C ALA A 284 4.35 -7.63 -27.46
N LYS A 285 3.13 -8.22 -27.47
CA LYS A 285 2.60 -8.98 -28.62
C LYS A 285 2.46 -8.12 -29.88
N GLU A 286 2.21 -6.82 -29.73
CA GLU A 286 2.17 -5.86 -30.85
C GLU A 286 3.56 -5.33 -31.28
N GLY A 287 4.64 -5.79 -30.66
CA GLY A 287 6.01 -5.36 -30.96
C GLY A 287 6.32 -3.94 -30.49
N ALA A 288 5.61 -3.45 -29.47
CA ALA A 288 5.79 -2.09 -28.97
C ALA A 288 7.15 -1.93 -28.25
N PRO A 289 8.00 -0.97 -28.64
CA PRO A 289 9.34 -0.82 -28.05
C PRO A 289 9.28 -0.40 -26.57
N GLY A 290 9.69 -1.31 -25.69
CA GLY A 290 9.72 -1.13 -24.23
C GLY A 290 8.50 -1.68 -23.47
N ALA A 291 7.69 -2.52 -24.12
CA ALA A 291 6.75 -3.38 -23.41
C ALA A 291 7.52 -4.49 -22.67
N LYS A 292 6.99 -4.94 -21.52
CA LYS A 292 7.61 -6.03 -20.76
C LYS A 292 7.32 -7.35 -21.50
N GLU A 293 8.38 -8.04 -21.91
CA GLU A 293 8.26 -9.37 -22.53
C GLU A 293 7.84 -10.38 -21.45
N GLU A 294 6.96 -11.33 -21.80
CA GLU A 294 6.63 -12.49 -20.96
C GLU A 294 7.96 -13.16 -20.53
N GLY A 295 8.13 -13.41 -19.23
CA GLY A 295 9.25 -14.23 -18.76
C GLY A 295 9.14 -15.66 -19.30
N GLU A 296 10.27 -16.38 -19.38
CA GLU A 296 10.21 -17.83 -19.59
C GLU A 296 9.54 -18.47 -18.37
N LYS A 297 8.28 -18.92 -18.52
CA LYS A 297 7.61 -19.72 -17.49
C LYS A 297 8.48 -20.92 -17.13
N ALA A 298 8.65 -21.21 -15.83
CA ALA A 298 9.24 -22.47 -15.38
C ALA A 298 8.66 -23.65 -16.18
N PRO A 299 9.50 -24.58 -16.73
CA PRO A 299 9.06 -25.61 -17.70
C PRO A 299 8.00 -26.64 -17.23
N ASN A 300 7.25 -26.42 -16.15
CA ASN A 300 6.37 -27.44 -15.58
C ASN A 300 5.02 -26.98 -15.01
N GLN A 301 4.60 -25.71 -15.17
CA GLN A 301 3.19 -25.36 -14.94
C GLN A 301 2.43 -25.36 -16.27
N LYS A 302 2.11 -26.59 -16.74
CA LYS A 302 1.18 -26.76 -17.85
C LYS A 302 -0.16 -26.11 -17.48
N ARG A 303 -0.59 -25.18 -18.33
CA ARG A 303 -1.95 -24.64 -18.44
C ARG A 303 -2.95 -25.77 -18.19
N LYS A 304 -3.55 -25.85 -17.00
CA LYS A 304 -4.73 -26.70 -16.79
C LYS A 304 -5.87 -26.02 -17.52
N THR A 305 -5.98 -26.29 -18.82
CA THR A 305 -7.20 -26.03 -19.55
C THR A 305 -8.31 -26.79 -18.81
N SER A 306 -9.10 -26.06 -18.03
CA SER A 306 -10.37 -26.53 -17.52
C SER A 306 -11.29 -26.74 -18.72
N LYS A 307 -11.16 -27.91 -19.36
CA LYS A 307 -12.27 -28.53 -20.06
C LYS A 307 -12.91 -29.46 -19.04
N ALA A 308 -13.88 -28.93 -18.32
CA ALA A 308 -14.83 -29.76 -17.60
C ALA A 308 -15.59 -30.62 -18.62
N ALA A 309 -15.47 -31.94 -18.47
CA ALA A 309 -16.42 -32.92 -18.93
C ALA A 309 -17.25 -33.37 -17.73
#